data_AF-A0A970Q2U9-F1
#
_entry.id   AF-A0A970Q2U9-F1
#
_cell.length_a   1.000
_cell.length_b   1.000
_cell.length_c   1.000
_cell.angle_alpha   90.00
_cell.angle_beta   90.00
_cell.angle_gamma   90.00
#
_symmetry.space_group_name_H-M   'P 1'
#
loop_
_entity.id
_entity.type
_entity.pdbx_description
1 polymer ?
#
loop_
_entity_poly.entity_id
_entity_poly.type
_entity_poly.pdbx_seq_one_letter_code
_entity_poly.pdbx_strand_id
1 'polypeptide(L)'
;MSEEELIALFMGQKLLSQFMGTPFERKVRNALDKILSAIPESGVADLNSINDIVSFDIRPLRGDEERVLNNYSRLAAAIEKRKKVWLRYYSASSDEVNERYVDPYHLRYHQGA
;
A
#
# COMPACT_ATOMS: atom_id res chain seq x y z
N MET A 1 -23.22 -18.93 1.91
CA MET A 1 -22.02 -18.52 1.14
C MET A 1 -21.53 -19.69 0.34
N SER A 2 -21.00 -19.41 -0.84
CA SER A 2 -20.23 -20.38 -1.62
C SER A 2 -18.74 -20.33 -1.22
N GLU A 3 -17.98 -21.37 -1.58
CA GLU A 3 -16.54 -21.47 -1.31
C GLU A 3 -15.76 -20.27 -1.89
N GLU A 4 -16.21 -19.77 -3.05
CA GLU A 4 -15.62 -18.65 -3.76
C GLU A 4 -15.76 -17.32 -2.99
N GLU A 5 -16.89 -17.09 -2.32
CA GLU A 5 -17.13 -15.87 -1.54
C GLU A 5 -16.25 -15.81 -0.28
N LEU A 6 -16.01 -16.96 0.35
CA LEU A 6 -15.14 -17.07 1.52
C LEU A 6 -13.66 -16.85 1.15
N ILE A 7 -13.23 -17.40 0.02
CA ILE A 7 -11.89 -17.17 -0.52
C ILE A 7 -11.69 -15.68 -0.81
N ALA A 8 -12.68 -15.02 -1.42
CA ALA A 8 -12.64 -13.58 -1.69
C ALA A 8 -12.52 -12.75 -0.40
N LEU A 9 -13.26 -13.13 0.66
CA LEU A 9 -13.20 -12.49 1.97
C LEU A 9 -11.80 -12.58 2.60
N PHE A 10 -11.22 -13.78 2.61
CA PHE A 10 -9.89 -14.03 3.16
C PHE A 10 -8.80 -13.30 2.39
N MET A 11 -8.86 -13.32 1.05
CA MET A 11 -7.96 -12.55 0.20
C MET A 11 -8.05 -11.06 0.51
N GLY A 12 -9.25 -10.53 0.70
CA GLY A 12 -9.48 -9.15 1.10
C GLY A 12 -8.83 -8.79 2.44
N GLN A 13 -9.00 -9.65 3.44
CA GLN A 13 -8.39 -9.45 4.77
C GLN A 13 -6.87 -9.54 4.74
N LYS A 14 -6.30 -10.46 3.95
CA LYS A 14 -4.85 -10.62 3.75
C LYS A 14 -4.26 -9.44 2.97
N LEU A 15 -4.96 -8.92 1.97
CA LEU A 15 -4.57 -7.68 1.31
C LEU A 15 -4.56 -6.51 2.30
N LEU A 16 -5.59 -6.38 3.14
CA LEU A 16 -5.64 -5.34 4.17
C LEU A 16 -4.44 -5.37 5.11
N SER A 17 -4.12 -6.55 5.65
CA SER A 17 -3.02 -6.68 6.62
C SER A 17 -1.67 -6.29 6.02
N GLN A 18 -1.48 -6.50 4.72
CA GLN A 18 -0.24 -6.11 4.05
C GLN A 18 -0.18 -4.62 3.66
N PHE A 19 -1.32 -3.93 3.56
CA PHE A 19 -1.36 -2.48 3.34
C PHE A 19 -1.35 -1.66 4.63
N MET A 20 -1.33 -2.29 5.81
CA MET A 20 -1.18 -1.60 7.09
C MET A 20 0.06 -0.71 7.11
N GLY A 21 -0.08 0.51 7.60
CA GLY A 21 0.97 1.52 7.63
C GLY A 21 1.18 2.23 6.28
N THR A 22 0.77 1.63 5.16
CA THR A 22 0.98 2.23 3.83
C THR A 22 0.06 3.44 3.58
N PRO A 23 0.43 4.36 2.67
CA PRO A 23 -0.46 5.45 2.23
C PRO A 23 -1.79 4.97 1.64
N PHE A 24 -1.90 3.69 1.29
CA PHE A 24 -3.09 3.10 0.70
C PHE A 24 -4.01 2.44 1.72
N GLU A 25 -3.58 2.26 2.97
CA GLU A 25 -4.32 1.49 3.99
C GLU A 25 -5.80 1.86 4.03
N ARG A 26 -6.10 3.14 4.22
CA ARG A 26 -7.48 3.64 4.30
C ARG A 26 -8.27 3.43 3.01
N LYS A 27 -7.63 3.57 1.84
CA LYS A 27 -8.30 3.37 0.55
C LYS A 27 -8.64 1.90 0.33
N VAL A 28 -7.71 1.00 0.66
CA VAL A 28 -7.90 -0.46 0.56
C VAL A 28 -8.94 -0.92 1.56
N ARG A 29 -8.92 -0.40 2.79
CA ARG A 29 -9.94 -0.69 3.82
C ARG A 29 -11.33 -0.32 3.36
N ASN A 30 -11.51 0.92 2.90
CA ASN A 30 -12.80 1.39 2.39
C ASN A 30 -13.28 0.60 1.15
N ALA A 31 -12.35 0.19 0.28
CA ALA A 31 -12.70 -0.64 -0.88
C ALA A 31 -13.16 -2.04 -0.44
N LEU A 32 -12.47 -2.63 0.55
CA LEU A 32 -12.88 -3.91 1.10
C LEU A 32 -14.23 -3.81 1.78
N ASP A 33 -14.45 -2.84 2.66
CA ASP A 33 -15.73 -2.65 3.36
C ASP A 33 -16.91 -2.55 2.38
N LYS A 34 -16.72 -1.86 1.24
CA LYS A 34 -17.72 -1.81 0.16
C LYS A 34 -17.98 -3.17 -0.47
N ILE A 35 -16.94 -3.95 -0.75
CA ILE A 35 -17.06 -5.31 -1.29
C ILE A 35 -17.80 -6.19 -0.27
N LEU A 36 -17.44 -6.12 1.01
CA LEU A 36 -18.09 -6.90 2.08
C LEU A 36 -19.55 -6.55 2.24
N SER A 37 -19.91 -5.26 2.15
CA SER A 37 -21.30 -4.81 2.22
C SER A 37 -22.16 -5.27 1.04
N ALA A 38 -21.53 -5.72 -0.06
CA ALA A 38 -22.21 -6.24 -1.24
C ALA A 38 -22.36 -7.77 -1.23
N ILE A 39 -21.73 -8.47 -0.28
CA ILE A 39 -21.82 -9.93 -0.14
C ILE A 39 -22.95 -10.27 0.86
N PRO A 40 -23.90 -11.16 0.51
CA PRO A 40 -24.93 -11.63 1.45
C PRO A 40 -24.31 -12.38 2.64
N GLU A 41 -24.79 -12.13 3.87
CA GLU A 41 -24.31 -12.79 5.09
C GLU A 41 -24.33 -14.33 4.96
N SER A 42 -23.20 -15.04 5.18
CA SER A 42 -23.22 -16.38 5.84
C SER A 42 -21.89 -17.14 5.90
N GLY A 43 -21.20 -17.09 7.04
CA GLY A 43 -20.52 -18.28 7.59
C GLY A 43 -19.00 -18.30 7.51
N VAL A 44 -18.38 -18.55 8.67
CA VAL A 44 -16.95 -18.75 8.86
C VAL A 44 -16.62 -20.21 8.52
N ALA A 45 -15.82 -20.47 7.48
CA ALA A 45 -15.14 -21.76 7.30
C ALA A 45 -13.63 -21.60 7.48
N ASP A 46 -12.93 -22.69 7.77
CA ASP A 46 -11.51 -22.73 8.15
C ASP A 46 -10.58 -22.34 6.96
N LEU A 47 -9.76 -21.32 7.18
CA LEU A 47 -9.05 -20.54 6.13
C LEU A 47 -7.55 -20.89 6.01
N ASN A 48 -7.07 -21.86 6.78
CA ASN A 48 -5.63 -22.13 6.87
C ASN A 48 -5.05 -22.79 5.60
N SER A 49 -5.84 -23.51 4.81
CA SER A 49 -5.41 -24.24 3.61
C SER A 49 -5.20 -23.37 2.36
N ILE A 50 -5.63 -22.11 2.35
CA ILE A 50 -5.48 -21.21 1.18
C ILE A 50 -4.10 -20.54 1.14
N ASN A 51 -3.42 -20.43 2.29
CA ASN A 51 -2.06 -19.86 2.35
C ASN A 51 -1.05 -20.65 1.51
N ASP A 52 -1.30 -21.93 1.26
CA ASP A 52 -0.43 -22.80 0.46
C ASP A 52 -0.65 -22.64 -1.06
N ILE A 53 -1.78 -22.04 -1.47
CA ILE A 53 -2.18 -21.94 -2.88
C ILE A 53 -1.95 -20.52 -3.42
N VAL A 54 -2.03 -19.49 -2.57
CA VAL A 54 -1.94 -18.09 -3.00
C VAL A 54 -0.96 -17.26 -2.16
N SER A 55 0.15 -16.88 -2.79
CA SER A 55 1.17 -16.00 -2.24
C SER A 55 0.94 -14.54 -2.67
N PHE A 56 0.98 -13.62 -1.71
CA PHE A 56 0.95 -12.17 -1.94
C PHE A 56 2.20 -11.55 -1.29
N ASP A 57 3.01 -10.80 -2.07
CA ASP A 57 4.23 -10.13 -1.60
C ASP A 57 4.04 -8.59 -1.60
N ILE A 58 3.23 -8.09 -0.67
CA ILE A 58 3.26 -6.68 -0.28
C ILE A 58 4.07 -6.61 1.01
N ARG A 59 5.24 -6.02 0.91
CA ARG A 59 6.15 -5.85 2.04
C ARG A 59 5.72 -4.67 2.90
N PRO A 60 5.96 -4.72 4.22
CA PRO A 60 5.77 -3.56 5.08
C PRO A 60 6.63 -2.39 4.59
N LEU A 61 6.24 -1.18 4.99
CA LEU A 61 7.00 0.02 4.71
C LEU A 61 8.43 -0.06 5.23
N ARG A 62 9.37 0.43 4.43
CA ARG A 62 10.76 0.58 4.81
C ARG A 62 10.94 1.93 5.50
N GLY A 63 11.36 1.88 6.76
CA GLY A 63 11.64 3.07 7.57
C GLY A 63 10.42 3.55 8.36
N ASP A 64 10.46 4.82 8.75
CA ASP A 64 9.43 5.44 9.59
C ASP A 64 8.14 5.69 8.79
N GLU A 65 7.05 5.02 9.20
CA GLU A 65 5.76 5.05 8.48
C GLU A 65 5.18 6.45 8.36
N GLU A 66 5.23 7.25 9.44
CA GLU A 66 4.67 8.60 9.47
C GLU A 66 5.44 9.52 8.51
N ARG A 67 6.77 9.43 8.51
CA ARG A 67 7.64 10.17 7.59
C ARG A 67 7.40 9.78 6.14
N VAL A 68 7.24 8.48 5.85
CA VAL A 68 6.94 8.02 4.48
C VAL A 68 5.58 8.52 4.04
N LEU A 69 4.56 8.44 4.89
CA LEU A 69 3.22 8.95 4.60
C LEU A 69 3.21 10.46 4.34
N ASN A 70 3.97 11.23 5.13
CA ASN A 70 4.13 12.67 4.93
C ASN A 70 4.79 12.99 3.59
N ASN A 71 5.90 12.32 3.27
CA ASN A 71 6.61 12.49 2.02
C ASN A 71 5.75 12.12 0.81
N TYR A 72 5.04 10.99 0.88
CA TYR A 72 4.09 10.56 -0.15
C TYR A 72 3.03 11.62 -0.40
N SER A 73 2.40 12.12 0.67
CA SER A 73 1.34 13.13 0.57
C SER A 73 1.84 14.43 -0.07
N ARG A 74 3.04 14.88 0.29
CA ARG A 74 3.67 16.08 -0.30
C ARG A 74 4.00 15.90 -1.78
N LEU A 75 4.58 14.75 -2.14
CA LEU A 75 4.94 14.43 -3.52
C LEU A 75 3.70 14.24 -4.40
N ALA A 76 2.65 13.58 -3.89
CA ALA A 76 1.38 13.43 -4.59
C ALA A 76 0.74 14.78 -4.89
N ALA A 77 0.70 15.68 -3.91
CA ALA A 77 0.19 17.04 -4.10
C ALA A 77 1.06 17.86 -5.07
N ALA A 78 2.39 17.64 -5.09
CA ALA A 78 3.28 18.30 -6.02
C ALA A 78 3.09 17.82 -7.47
N ILE A 79 2.86 16.52 -7.68
CA ILE A 79 2.53 15.94 -9.00
C ILE A 79 1.21 16.54 -9.51
N GLU A 80 0.17 16.51 -8.68
CA GLU A 80 -1.16 17.04 -9.03
C GLU A 80 -1.08 18.53 -9.43
N LYS A 81 -0.33 19.31 -8.66
CA LYS A 81 -0.17 20.76 -8.87
C LYS A 81 0.94 21.13 -9.85
N ARG A 82 1.61 20.13 -10.45
CA ARG A 82 2.80 20.30 -11.32
C ARG A 82 3.84 21.25 -10.71
N LYS A 83 4.14 21.06 -9.42
CA LYS A 83 5.11 21.87 -8.68
C LYS A 83 6.43 21.14 -8.53
N LYS A 84 7.50 21.88 -8.80
CA LYS A 84 8.87 21.48 -8.49
C LYS A 84 9.05 21.33 -6.98
N VAL A 85 9.76 20.28 -6.56
CA VAL A 85 10.07 20.01 -5.15
C VAL A 85 11.58 20.06 -4.94
N TRP A 86 11.99 20.66 -3.83
CA TRP A 86 13.35 20.55 -3.33
C TRP A 86 13.46 19.36 -2.39
N LEU A 87 14.50 18.55 -2.55
CA LEU A 87 14.77 17.40 -1.72
C LEU A 87 16.27 17.24 -1.44
N ARG A 88 16.59 16.68 -0.27
CA ARG A 88 17.89 16.11 0.04
C ARG A 88 17.83 14.60 -0.19
N TYR A 89 18.76 14.09 -0.99
CA TYR A 89 18.83 12.67 -1.34
C TYR A 89 20.23 12.13 -1.09
N TYR A 90 20.28 11.01 -0.38
CA TYR A 90 21.51 10.25 -0.17
C TYR A 90 21.82 9.39 -1.41
N SER A 91 22.99 9.60 -2.01
CA SER A 91 23.48 8.87 -3.17
C SER A 91 24.36 7.71 -2.72
N ALA A 92 23.86 6.48 -2.88
CA ALA A 92 24.61 5.28 -2.47
C ALA A 92 25.91 5.06 -3.27
N SER A 93 26.00 5.55 -4.51
CA SER A 93 27.20 5.41 -5.34
C SER A 93 28.33 6.37 -4.97
N SER A 94 28.00 7.50 -4.33
CA SER A 94 28.96 8.53 -3.96
C SER A 94 29.08 8.76 -2.44
N ASP A 95 28.29 8.03 -1.63
CA ASP A 95 28.22 8.16 -0.17
C ASP A 95 28.00 9.61 0.31
N GLU A 96 27.15 10.35 -0.41
CA GLU A 96 26.94 11.78 -0.18
C GLU A 96 25.46 12.17 -0.20
N VAL A 97 25.11 13.13 0.64
CA VAL A 97 23.78 13.77 0.62
C VAL A 97 23.81 14.99 -0.29
N ASN A 98 23.00 14.94 -1.34
CA ASN A 98 22.91 15.99 -2.35
C ASN A 98 21.54 16.69 -2.31
N GLU A 99 21.51 17.97 -2.63
CA GLU A 99 20.28 18.75 -2.77
C GLU A 99 19.87 18.85 -4.24
N ARG A 100 18.60 18.61 -4.54
CA ARG A 100 18.07 18.69 -5.91
C ARG A 100 16.69 19.29 -5.94
N TYR A 101 16.43 20.03 -7.01
CA TYR A 101 15.08 20.38 -7.42
C TYR A 101 14.62 19.41 -8.50
N VAL A 102 13.48 18.75 -8.29
CA VAL A 102 12.92 17.79 -9.24
C VAL A 102 11.49 18.14 -9.57
N ASP A 103 11.09 17.85 -10.80
CA ASP A 103 9.70 17.87 -11.24
C ASP A 103 9.16 16.45 -11.10
N PRO A 104 8.33 16.16 -10.07
CA PRO A 104 7.84 14.81 -9.85
C PRO A 104 6.73 14.48 -10.86
N TYR A 105 6.74 13.25 -11.39
CA TYR A 105 5.77 12.80 -12.40
C TYR A 105 4.88 11.64 -11.93
N HIS A 106 5.43 10.69 -11.18
CA HIS A 106 4.73 9.49 -10.74
C HIS A 106 5.30 8.97 -9.41
N LEU A 107 4.42 8.43 -8.56
CA LEU A 107 4.80 7.73 -7.33
C LEU A 107 4.42 6.26 -7.48
N ARG A 108 5.40 5.38 -7.26
CA ARG A 108 5.22 3.94 -7.31
C ARG A 108 5.57 3.34 -5.96
N TYR A 109 4.70 2.46 -5.46
CA TYR A 109 5.01 1.59 -4.33
C TYR A 109 5.64 0.29 -4.85
N HIS A 110 6.82 -0.05 -4.35
CA HIS A 110 7.58 -1.21 -4.76
C HIS A 110 8.40 -1.78 -3.60
N GLN A 111 8.12 -3.02 -3.21
CA GLN A 111 8.86 -3.75 -2.16
C GLN A 111 9.00 -2.99 -0.82
N GLY A 112 7.98 -2.22 -0.44
CA GLY A 112 7.97 -1.48 0.83
C GLY A 112 8.43 -0.01 0.72
N ALA A 113 8.63 0.54 -0.47
CA ALA A 113 9.04 1.93 -0.67
C ALA A 113 8.31 2.59 -1.85
#